data_AF-A0A2V7G3P3-F1
#
_entry.id   AF-A0A2V7G3P3-F1
#
_cell.length_a   1.000
_cell.length_b   1.000
_cell.length_c   1.000
_cell.angle_alpha   90.00
_cell.angle_beta   90.00
_cell.angle_gamma   90.00
#
_symmetry.space_group_name_H-M   'P 1'
#
loop_
_entity.id
_entity.type
_entity.pdbx_description
1 polymer ?
#
loop_
_entity_poly.entity_id
_entity_poly.type
_entity_poly.pdbx_seq_one_letter_code
_entity_poly.pdbx_strand_id
1 'polypeptide(L)'
;MGRRREGQVKPWVTWADLLTALRLPLAAAFPFVHRPAAQLGLVAAAAASDFFDGMLARRLGASRAGAVLDPTADKVFMAVAFVTVARAGLLHPLEIAGVLARDIVAALGYVGAWLLRHPMTLPARAGGKAVTVLQLLTLVACIVGSPHVRSIAWATTAVGLYAIWDYGRAAARVNAQR
;
A
#
# COMPACT_ATOMS: atom_id res chain seq x y z
N MET A 1 38.36 -20.95 -2.46
CA MET A 1 37.24 -21.92 -2.55
C MET A 1 35.92 -21.17 -2.57
N GLY A 2 35.46 -20.80 -3.76
CA GLY A 2 34.18 -20.10 -3.96
C GLY A 2 33.03 -21.10 -3.99
N ARG A 3 32.04 -20.92 -3.11
CA ARG A 3 30.73 -21.54 -3.30
C ARG A 3 29.91 -20.64 -4.22
N ARG A 4 29.81 -21.03 -5.49
CA ARG A 4 28.81 -20.52 -6.43
C ARG A 4 27.43 -20.73 -5.81
N ARG A 5 26.66 -19.65 -5.60
CA ARG A 5 25.23 -19.72 -5.32
C ARG A 5 24.52 -20.06 -6.63
N GLU A 6 24.58 -21.32 -7.02
CA GLU A 6 23.82 -21.85 -8.15
C GLU A 6 22.33 -21.91 -7.78
N GLY A 7 21.53 -21.14 -8.51
CA GLY A 7 20.19 -21.56 -8.91
C GLY A 7 19.16 -21.87 -7.81
N GLN A 8 19.03 -21.06 -6.76
CA GLN A 8 17.80 -21.10 -5.95
C GLN A 8 16.63 -20.62 -6.84
N VAL A 9 15.94 -21.56 -7.47
CA VAL A 9 14.67 -21.32 -8.16
C VAL A 9 13.72 -20.78 -7.10
N LYS A 10 13.43 -19.48 -7.15
CA LYS A 10 12.49 -18.86 -6.22
C LYS A 10 11.16 -19.62 -6.32
N PRO A 11 10.61 -20.15 -5.22
CA PRO A 11 9.33 -20.82 -5.25
C PRO A 11 8.25 -19.89 -5.81
N TRP A 12 7.31 -20.46 -6.57
CA TRP A 12 6.21 -19.69 -7.15
C TRP A 12 5.25 -19.16 -6.08
N VAL A 13 5.04 -19.93 -5.01
CA VAL A 13 4.15 -19.62 -3.88
C VAL A 13 4.79 -20.10 -2.57
N THR A 14 4.59 -19.35 -1.50
CA THR A 14 5.10 -19.56 -0.14
C THR A 14 4.01 -19.33 0.89
N TRP A 15 4.25 -19.71 2.14
CA TRP A 15 3.34 -19.40 3.26
C TRP A 15 3.09 -17.90 3.46
N ALA A 16 4.02 -17.04 3.03
CA ALA A 16 3.83 -15.59 3.06
C ALA A 16 2.71 -15.16 2.09
N ASP A 17 2.64 -15.79 0.92
CA ASP A 17 1.62 -15.48 -0.10
C ASP A 17 0.20 -15.83 0.37
N LEU A 18 0.04 -16.88 1.18
CA LEU A 18 -1.24 -17.25 1.78
C LEU A 18 -1.69 -16.23 2.84
N LEU A 19 -0.75 -15.71 3.63
CA LEU A 19 -1.00 -14.61 4.57
C LEU A 19 -1.39 -13.33 3.83
N THR A 20 -0.75 -13.04 2.70
CA THR A 20 -1.13 -11.91 1.84
C THR A 20 -2.52 -12.12 1.23
N ALA A 21 -2.82 -13.32 0.75
CA ALA A 21 -4.13 -13.66 0.19
C ALA A 21 -5.26 -13.47 1.21
N LEU A 22 -5.00 -13.63 2.52
CA LEU A 22 -5.95 -13.35 3.59
C LEU A 22 -6.38 -11.88 3.64
N ARG A 23 -5.59 -10.92 3.15
CA ARG A 23 -6.01 -9.51 3.09
C ARG A 23 -7.21 -9.29 2.18
N LEU A 24 -7.37 -10.10 1.12
CA LEU A 24 -8.50 -9.98 0.19
C LEU A 24 -9.86 -10.28 0.84
N PRO A 25 -10.07 -11.41 1.55
CA PRO A 25 -11.30 -11.64 2.28
C PRO A 25 -11.47 -10.66 3.45
N LEU A 26 -10.39 -10.21 4.11
CA LEU A 26 -10.50 -9.15 5.13
C LEU A 26 -11.01 -7.83 4.51
N ALA A 27 -10.50 -7.46 3.34
CA ALA A 27 -10.97 -6.31 2.57
C ALA A 27 -12.45 -6.48 2.19
N ALA A 28 -12.82 -7.65 1.67
CA ALA A 28 -14.21 -7.95 1.28
C ALA A 28 -15.16 -7.93 2.49
N ALA A 29 -14.71 -8.36 3.67
CA ALA A 29 -15.52 -8.35 4.90
C ALA A 29 -15.67 -6.93 5.49
N PHE A 30 -14.69 -6.05 5.29
CA PHE A 30 -14.62 -4.73 5.92
C PHE A 30 -15.90 -3.86 5.77
N PRO A 31 -16.53 -3.75 4.57
CA PRO A 31 -17.76 -2.97 4.39
C PRO A 31 -18.97 -3.49 5.18
N PHE A 32 -18.98 -4.77 5.53
CA PHE A 32 -20.10 -5.40 6.25
C PHE A 32 -19.96 -5.27 7.77
N VAL A 33 -18.81 -4.82 8.26
CA VAL A 33 -18.56 -4.63 9.69
C VAL A 33 -18.84 -3.19 10.08
N HIS A 34 -19.85 -3.00 10.93
CA HIS A 34 -20.34 -1.69 11.35
C HIS A 34 -19.84 -1.27 12.74
N ARG A 35 -19.29 -2.21 13.53
CA ARG A 35 -18.78 -1.91 14.87
C ARG A 35 -17.34 -1.39 14.79
N PRO A 36 -17.04 -0.19 15.31
CA PRO A 36 -15.69 0.39 15.26
C PRO A 36 -14.60 -0.54 15.80
N ALA A 37 -14.85 -1.18 16.95
CA ALA A 37 -13.90 -2.13 17.54
C ALA A 37 -13.56 -3.32 16.62
N ALA A 38 -14.56 -3.82 15.89
CA ALA A 38 -14.35 -4.92 14.94
C ALA A 38 -13.66 -4.45 13.65
N GLN A 39 -13.95 -3.23 13.18
CA GLN A 39 -13.21 -2.62 12.06
C GLN A 39 -11.73 -2.39 12.43
N LEU A 40 -11.44 -1.91 13.64
CA LEU A 40 -10.07 -1.81 14.16
C LEU A 40 -9.39 -3.18 14.23
N GLY A 41 -10.12 -4.21 14.67
CA GLY A 41 -9.63 -5.59 14.67
C GLY A 41 -9.23 -6.08 13.28
N LEU A 42 -10.04 -5.79 12.26
CA LEU A 42 -9.74 -6.10 10.86
C LEU A 42 -8.49 -5.35 10.35
N VAL A 43 -8.38 -4.05 10.63
CA VAL A 43 -7.21 -3.24 10.27
C VAL A 43 -5.95 -3.75 10.96
N ALA A 44 -6.04 -4.06 12.26
CA ALA A 44 -4.94 -4.62 13.03
C ALA A 44 -4.53 -5.99 12.49
N ALA A 45 -5.48 -6.86 12.13
CA ALA A 45 -5.20 -8.15 11.53
C ALA A 45 -4.51 -8.01 10.16
N ALA A 46 -4.96 -7.08 9.32
CA ALA A 46 -4.35 -6.81 8.01
C ALA A 46 -2.91 -6.29 8.15
N ALA A 47 -2.68 -5.34 9.05
CA ALA A 47 -1.35 -4.78 9.34
C ALA A 47 -0.42 -5.80 10.00
N ALA A 48 -0.92 -6.62 10.92
CA ALA A 48 -0.15 -7.71 11.52
C ALA A 48 0.25 -8.74 10.46
N SER A 49 -0.67 -9.09 9.55
CA SER A 49 -0.39 -10.02 8.46
C SER A 49 0.73 -9.50 7.55
N ASP A 50 0.82 -8.19 7.34
CA ASP A 50 1.88 -7.53 6.53
C ASP A 50 3.23 -7.54 7.24
N PHE A 51 3.20 -7.39 8.56
CA PHE A 51 4.41 -7.58 9.33
C PHE A 51 4.91 -9.04 9.27
N PHE A 52 3.98 -10.00 9.35
CA PHE A 52 4.30 -11.42 9.33
C PHE A 52 4.76 -11.92 7.95
N ASP A 53 4.10 -11.52 6.85
CA ASP A 53 4.52 -11.89 5.49
C ASP A 53 5.94 -11.39 5.20
N GLY A 54 6.29 -10.16 5.62
CA GLY A 54 7.60 -9.57 5.41
C GLY A 54 8.65 -10.24 6.27
N MET A 55 8.31 -10.66 7.50
CA MET A 55 9.21 -11.47 8.33
C MET A 55 9.43 -12.86 7.73
N LEU A 56 8.38 -13.48 7.20
CA LEU A 56 8.44 -14.81 6.64
C LEU A 56 9.19 -14.82 5.31
N ALA A 57 8.99 -13.82 4.45
CA ALA A 57 9.74 -13.61 3.22
C ALA A 57 11.23 -13.40 3.48
N ARG A 58 11.61 -12.73 4.59
CA ARG A 58 13.01 -12.60 5.01
C ARG A 58 13.64 -13.94 5.44
N ARG A 59 12.84 -14.86 5.99
CA ARG A 59 13.32 -16.15 6.51
C ARG A 59 13.29 -17.27 5.47
N LEU A 60 12.24 -17.33 4.65
CA LEU A 60 12.00 -18.39 3.67
C LEU A 60 12.41 -18.01 2.24
N GLY A 61 12.70 -16.73 1.99
CA GLY A 61 12.97 -16.19 0.66
C GLY A 61 11.68 -15.70 -0.02
N ALA A 62 11.76 -14.52 -0.64
CA ALA A 62 10.62 -13.92 -1.33
C ALA A 62 10.26 -14.69 -2.61
N SER A 63 8.97 -15.00 -2.78
CA SER A 63 8.41 -15.58 -4.00
C SER A 63 8.27 -14.53 -5.10
N ARG A 64 8.12 -14.96 -6.35
CA ARG A 64 7.82 -14.04 -7.46
C ARG A 64 6.38 -13.52 -7.39
N ALA A 65 5.45 -14.35 -6.94
CA ALA A 65 4.05 -13.98 -6.78
C ALA A 65 3.87 -12.94 -5.67
N GLY A 66 4.44 -13.15 -4.49
CA GLY A 66 4.33 -12.27 -3.32
C GLY A 66 4.91 -10.89 -3.56
N ALA A 67 6.04 -10.81 -4.29
CA ALA A 67 6.62 -9.52 -4.68
C ALA A 67 5.64 -8.59 -5.42
N VAL A 68 4.62 -9.15 -6.08
CA VAL A 68 3.53 -8.39 -6.73
C VAL A 68 2.25 -8.43 -5.91
N LEU A 69 1.92 -9.57 -5.30
CA LEU A 69 0.68 -9.78 -4.54
C LEU A 69 0.66 -8.95 -3.25
N ASP A 70 1.79 -8.83 -2.53
CA ASP A 70 1.87 -8.13 -1.25
C ASP A 70 1.50 -6.64 -1.40
N PRO A 71 2.11 -5.87 -2.31
CA PRO A 71 1.74 -4.47 -2.51
C PRO A 71 0.34 -4.28 -3.11
N THR A 72 -0.16 -5.26 -3.88
CA THR A 72 -1.49 -5.17 -4.49
C THR A 72 -2.58 -5.43 -3.45
N ALA A 73 -2.44 -6.47 -2.62
CA ALA A 73 -3.43 -6.81 -1.61
C ALA A 73 -3.57 -5.71 -0.54
N ASP A 74 -2.45 -5.09 -0.14
CA ASP A 74 -2.44 -3.93 0.76
C ASP A 74 -3.22 -2.75 0.17
N LYS A 75 -2.94 -2.37 -1.09
CA LYS A 75 -3.66 -1.29 -1.77
C LYS A 75 -5.15 -1.57 -1.93
N VAL A 76 -5.53 -2.82 -2.23
CA VAL A 76 -6.93 -3.22 -2.33
C VAL A 76 -7.62 -3.08 -0.97
N PHE A 77 -7.00 -3.57 0.10
CA PHE A 77 -7.54 -3.42 1.45
C PHE A 77 -7.74 -1.94 1.82
N MET A 78 -6.70 -1.11 1.63
CA MET A 78 -6.78 0.31 1.92
C MET A 78 -7.84 1.03 1.08
N ALA A 79 -7.93 0.73 -0.22
CA ALA A 79 -8.96 1.32 -1.08
C ALA A 79 -10.38 0.95 -0.61
N VAL A 80 -10.63 -0.33 -0.30
CA VAL A 80 -11.95 -0.77 0.19
C VAL A 80 -12.28 -0.14 1.54
N ALA A 81 -11.29 -0.03 2.43
CA ALA A 81 -11.47 0.59 3.74
C ALA A 81 -11.83 2.07 3.62
N PHE A 82 -11.11 2.84 2.79
CA PHE A 82 -11.42 4.25 2.54
C PHE A 82 -12.77 4.45 1.84
N VAL A 83 -13.13 3.60 0.88
CA VAL A 83 -14.46 3.65 0.24
C VAL A 83 -15.58 3.37 1.25
N THR A 84 -15.36 2.46 2.20
CA THR A 84 -16.32 2.17 3.27
C THR A 84 -16.51 3.39 4.17
N VAL A 85 -15.41 4.02 4.60
CA VAL A 85 -15.42 5.25 5.40
C VAL A 85 -16.08 6.41 4.63
N ALA A 86 -15.85 6.50 3.32
CA ALA A 86 -16.49 7.48 2.44
C ALA A 86 -18.02 7.33 2.42
N ARG A 87 -18.51 6.09 2.29
CA ARG A 87 -19.95 5.80 2.30
C ARG A 87 -20.59 6.07 3.66
N ALA A 88 -19.83 5.91 4.74
CA ALA A 88 -20.27 6.27 6.09
C ALA A 88 -20.32 7.80 6.33
N GLY A 89 -19.85 8.63 5.38
CA GLY A 89 -19.87 10.09 5.50
C GLY A 89 -18.86 10.66 6.50
N LEU A 90 -17.87 9.85 6.92
CA LEU A 90 -16.88 10.24 7.93
C LEU A 90 -15.81 11.22 7.40
N LEU A 91 -15.61 11.24 6.08
CA LEU A 91 -14.73 12.17 5.38
C LEU A 91 -15.42 12.72 4.14
N HIS A 92 -15.07 13.96 3.78
CA HIS A 92 -15.52 14.55 2.53
C HIS A 92 -14.85 13.84 1.34
N PRO A 93 -15.53 13.63 0.19
CA PRO A 93 -14.94 12.95 -0.96
C PRO A 93 -13.60 13.53 -1.43
N LEU A 94 -13.40 14.85 -1.27
CA LEU A 94 -12.13 15.52 -1.57
C LEU A 94 -10.98 15.09 -0.64
N GLU A 95 -11.26 14.87 0.64
CA GLU A 95 -10.26 14.44 1.62
C GLU A 95 -9.79 13.01 1.30
N ILE A 96 -10.73 12.14 0.93
CA ILE A 96 -10.44 10.77 0.49
C ILE A 96 -9.65 10.77 -0.81
N ALA A 97 -10.07 11.58 -1.79
CA ALA A 97 -9.35 11.72 -3.06
C ALA A 97 -7.91 12.21 -2.84
N GLY A 98 -7.71 13.17 -1.92
CA GLY A 98 -6.38 13.65 -1.53
C GLY A 98 -5.52 12.57 -0.88
N VAL A 99 -6.08 11.82 0.06
CA VAL A 99 -5.40 10.72 0.76
C VAL A 99 -5.01 9.59 -0.21
N LEU A 100 -5.85 9.30 -1.20
CA LEU A 100 -5.60 8.26 -2.22
C LEU A 100 -4.84 8.76 -3.45
N ALA A 101 -4.64 10.07 -3.60
CA ALA A 101 -4.05 10.68 -4.80
C ALA A 101 -2.69 10.06 -5.16
N ARG A 102 -1.84 9.84 -4.15
CA ARG A 102 -0.53 9.21 -4.33
C ARG A 102 -0.62 7.80 -4.91
N ASP A 103 -1.56 7.00 -4.44
CA ASP A 103 -1.71 5.61 -4.91
C ASP A 103 -2.32 5.55 -6.31
N ILE A 104 -3.25 6.45 -6.60
CA ILE A 104 -3.82 6.63 -7.95
C ILE A 104 -2.71 7.01 -8.92
N VAL A 105 -1.90 8.02 -8.61
CA VAL A 105 -0.77 8.44 -9.47
C VAL A 105 0.24 7.30 -9.64
N ALA A 106 0.57 6.57 -8.57
CA ALA A 106 1.46 5.42 -8.65
C ALA A 106 0.89 4.30 -9.54
N ALA A 107 -0.41 4.00 -9.43
CA ALA A 107 -1.09 3.01 -10.25
C ALA A 107 -1.13 3.42 -11.73
N LEU A 108 -1.49 4.68 -12.02
CA LEU A 108 -1.49 5.23 -13.37
C LEU A 108 -0.09 5.23 -14.00
N GLY A 109 0.94 5.60 -13.23
CA GLY A 109 2.32 5.54 -13.67
C GLY A 109 2.78 4.12 -14.02
N TYR A 110 2.37 3.13 -13.21
CA TYR A 110 2.64 1.72 -13.48
C TYR A 110 1.93 1.23 -14.75
N VAL A 111 0.65 1.54 -14.93
CA VAL A 111 -0.14 1.17 -16.12
C VAL A 111 0.43 1.84 -17.37
N GLY A 112 0.77 3.12 -17.31
CA GLY A 112 1.39 3.84 -18.43
C GLY A 112 2.75 3.25 -18.83
N ALA A 113 3.59 2.91 -17.85
CA ALA A 113 4.86 2.23 -18.11
C ALA A 113 4.66 0.88 -18.80
N TRP A 114 3.69 0.10 -18.33
CA TRP A 114 3.36 -1.21 -18.87
C TRP A 114 2.87 -1.12 -20.32
N LEU A 115 1.95 -0.19 -20.62
CA LEU A 115 1.44 0.04 -21.96
C LEU A 115 2.54 0.47 -22.94
N LEU A 116 3.47 1.30 -22.49
CA LEU A 116 4.58 1.80 -23.31
C LEU A 116 5.78 0.85 -23.37
N ARG A 117 5.70 -0.34 -22.73
CA ARG A 117 6.80 -1.31 -22.62
C ARG A 117 8.12 -0.71 -22.13
N HIS A 118 8.07 0.41 -21.40
CA HIS A 118 9.25 1.01 -20.81
C HIS A 118 9.57 0.30 -19.48
N PRO A 119 10.78 -0.26 -19.31
CA PRO A 119 11.18 -0.85 -18.05
C PRO A 119 11.35 0.27 -17.01
N MET A 120 10.27 0.59 -16.30
CA MET A 120 10.34 1.50 -15.17
C MET A 120 10.83 0.72 -13.95
N THR A 121 12.13 0.79 -13.70
CA THR A 121 12.69 0.51 -12.37
C THR A 121 12.40 1.72 -11.48
N LEU A 122 11.13 1.91 -11.09
CA LEU A 122 10.77 2.87 -10.06
C LEU A 122 11.42 2.38 -8.75
N PRO A 123 12.50 3.02 -8.26
CA PRO A 123 13.11 2.60 -7.02
C PRO A 123 12.08 2.91 -5.93
N ALA A 124 11.65 1.89 -5.19
CA ALA A 124 10.76 2.01 -4.04
C ALA A 124 11.45 2.87 -2.96
N ARG A 125 11.34 4.20 -3.09
CA ARG A 125 12.02 5.17 -2.23
C ARG A 125 11.19 5.46 -0.97
N ALA A 126 11.90 5.73 0.12
CA ALA A 126 11.42 5.89 1.50
C ALA A 126 10.17 6.77 1.69
N GLY A 127 9.92 7.76 0.82
CA GLY A 127 8.72 8.62 0.87
C GLY A 127 7.39 7.85 0.82
N GLY A 128 7.36 6.66 0.20
CA GLY A 128 6.15 5.84 0.12
C GLY A 128 5.71 5.28 1.46
N LYS A 129 6.66 4.99 2.37
CA LYS A 129 6.35 4.43 3.70
C LYS A 129 5.70 5.46 4.62
N ALA A 130 6.10 6.73 4.53
CA ALA A 130 5.50 7.78 5.33
C ALA A 130 4.02 7.98 4.95
N VAL A 131 3.72 7.96 3.66
CA VAL A 131 2.34 8.08 3.15
C VAL A 131 1.49 6.89 3.62
N THR A 132 1.99 5.66 3.52
CA THR A 132 1.22 4.48 3.96
C THR A 132 0.93 4.49 5.46
N VAL A 133 1.90 4.90 6.29
CA VAL A 133 1.70 5.06 7.74
C VAL A 133 0.63 6.14 8.01
N LEU A 134 0.71 7.28 7.33
CA LEU A 134 -0.27 8.36 7.49
C LEU A 134 -1.68 7.98 7.01
N GLN A 135 -1.77 7.21 5.93
CA GLN A 135 -3.04 6.63 5.45
C GLN A 135 -3.63 5.67 6.49
N LEU A 136 -2.83 4.78 7.06
CA LEU A 136 -3.27 3.88 8.13
C LEU A 136 -3.75 4.66 9.36
N LEU A 137 -3.01 5.71 9.76
CA LEU A 137 -3.41 6.58 10.87
C LEU A 137 -4.71 7.33 10.58
N THR A 138 -4.89 7.81 9.34
CA THR A 138 -6.14 8.45 8.91
C THR A 138 -7.31 7.48 9.00
N LEU A 139 -7.12 6.24 8.53
CA LEU A 139 -8.13 5.20 8.59
C LEU A 139 -8.52 4.86 10.04
N VAL A 140 -7.53 4.65 10.91
CA VAL A 140 -7.78 4.41 12.35
C VAL A 140 -8.49 5.59 13.00
N ALA A 141 -8.06 6.83 12.70
CA ALA A 141 -8.70 8.04 13.22
C ALA A 141 -10.16 8.17 12.74
N CYS A 142 -10.48 7.76 11.51
CA CYS A 142 -11.85 7.70 10.99
C CYS A 142 -12.70 6.73 11.80
N ILE A 143 -12.19 5.51 12.01
CA ILE A 143 -12.93 4.44 12.70
C ILE A 143 -13.21 4.81 14.16
N VAL A 144 -12.24 5.44 14.84
CA VAL A 144 -12.39 5.88 16.25
C VAL A 144 -13.25 7.14 16.38
N GLY A 145 -13.54 7.86 15.29
CA GLY A 145 -14.26 9.12 15.33
C GLY A 145 -13.43 10.27 15.94
N SER A 146 -12.11 10.26 15.70
CA SER A 146 -11.20 11.29 16.23
C SER A 146 -11.49 12.66 15.61
N PRO A 147 -11.51 13.76 16.40
CA PRO A 147 -11.68 15.11 15.86
C PRO A 147 -10.53 15.54 14.94
N HIS A 148 -9.36 14.89 15.04
CA HIS A 148 -8.18 15.20 14.24
C HIS A 148 -8.18 14.53 12.87
N VAL A 149 -9.22 13.78 12.51
CA VAL A 149 -9.25 12.98 11.28
C VAL A 149 -8.99 13.81 10.02
N ARG A 150 -9.59 15.01 9.94
CA ARG A 150 -9.42 15.92 8.81
C ARG A 150 -7.99 16.47 8.74
N SER A 151 -7.44 16.87 9.87
CA SER A 151 -6.05 17.37 9.95
C SER A 151 -5.07 16.29 9.49
N ILE A 152 -5.27 15.04 9.90
CA ILE A 152 -4.42 13.91 9.48
C ILE A 152 -4.63 13.61 7.98
N ALA A 153 -5.87 13.66 7.47
CA ALA A 153 -6.15 13.45 6.04
C ALA A 153 -5.47 14.50 5.15
N TRP A 154 -5.53 15.78 5.53
CA TRP A 154 -4.83 16.86 4.82
C TRP A 154 -3.31 16.76 4.94
N ALA A 155 -2.78 16.38 6.10
CA ALA A 155 -1.35 16.09 6.26
C ALA A 155 -0.91 14.92 5.36
N THR A 156 -1.71 13.85 5.30
CA THR A 156 -1.48 12.69 4.42
C THR A 156 -1.46 13.12 2.95
N THR A 157 -2.42 13.97 2.55
CA THR A 157 -2.49 14.53 1.20
C THR A 157 -1.24 15.35 0.88
N ALA A 158 -0.82 16.25 1.77
CA ALA A 158 0.36 17.08 1.58
C ALA A 158 1.65 16.25 1.43
N VAL A 159 1.84 15.25 2.30
CA VAL A 159 2.99 14.33 2.24
C VAL A 159 2.91 13.46 0.97
N GLY A 160 1.73 13.02 0.57
CA GLY A 160 1.48 12.27 -0.66
C GLY A 160 1.86 13.06 -1.92
N LEU A 161 1.41 14.31 -2.00
CA LEU A 161 1.76 15.22 -3.10
C LEU A 161 3.26 15.54 -3.13
N TYR A 162 3.86 15.77 -1.98
CA TYR A 162 5.31 15.96 -1.88
C TYR A 162 6.08 14.73 -2.38
N ALA A 163 5.63 13.52 -2.02
CA ALA A 163 6.25 12.28 -2.50
C ALA A 163 6.11 12.13 -4.03
N ILE A 164 4.92 12.42 -4.59
CA ILE A 164 4.71 12.42 -6.05
C ILE A 164 5.68 13.40 -6.74
N TRP A 165 5.78 14.63 -6.22
CA TRP A 165 6.66 15.66 -6.76
C TRP A 165 8.14 15.25 -6.71
N ASP A 166 8.60 14.71 -5.56
CA ASP A 166 9.97 14.26 -5.41
C ASP A 166 10.31 13.13 -6.38
N TYR A 167 9.39 12.18 -6.60
CA TYR A 167 9.54 11.13 -7.59
C TYR A 167 9.58 11.66 -9.02
N GLY A 168 8.71 12.61 -9.38
CA GLY A 168 8.70 13.25 -10.69
C GLY A 168 10.03 13.94 -10.99
N ARG A 169 10.59 14.69 -10.03
CA ARG A 169 11.90 15.33 -10.18
C ARG A 169 13.04 14.32 -10.29
N ALA A 170 13.02 13.26 -9.49
CA ALA A 170 14.03 12.21 -9.55
C ALA A 170 14.05 11.52 -10.91
N ALA A 171 12.87 11.24 -11.50
CA ALA A 171 12.74 10.66 -12.83
C ALA A 171 13.25 11.61 -13.93
N ALA A 172 12.92 12.91 -13.84
CA ALA A 172 13.37 13.91 -14.80
C ALA A 172 14.90 14.05 -14.84
N ARG A 173 15.57 13.97 -13.68
CA ARG A 173 17.04 14.01 -13.59
C ARG A 173 17.73 12.83 -14.27
N VAL A 174 17.14 11.64 -14.21
CA VAL A 174 17.69 10.44 -14.87
C VAL A 174 17.54 10.54 -16.38
N ASN A 175 16.42 11.06 -16.88
CA ASN A 175 16.23 11.27 -18.32
C ASN A 175 17.13 12.37 -18.89
N ALA A 176 17.49 13.40 -18.10
CA ALA A 176 18.41 14.45 -18.54
C ALA A 176 19.89 14.00 -18.65
N GLN A 177 20.21 12.79 -18.20
CA GLN A 177 21.57 12.20 -18.24
C GLN A 177 21.72 11.09 -19.31
N ARG A 178 20.67 10.84 -20.12
CA ARG A 178 20.69 9.94 -21.27
C ARG A 178 20.72 10.72 -22.57
#